data_AF-A0A536PNH8-F1
#
_entry.id   AF-A0A536PNH8-F1
#
_cell.length_a   1.000
_cell.length_b   1.000
_cell.length_c   1.000
_cell.angle_alpha   90.00
_cell.angle_beta   90.00
_cell.angle_gamma   90.00
#
_symmetry.space_group_name_H-M   'P 1'
#
loop_
_entity.id
_entity.type
_entity.pdbx_description
1 polymer ?
#
loop_
_entity_poly.entity_id
_entity_poly.type
_entity_poly.pdbx_seq_one_letter_code
_entity_poly.pdbx_strand_id
1 'polypeptide(L)'
;MHDHEGRLLSTGITRRKVLEFGAAAAVAPAVTALAAGVANADDEDKSRRLRVDPSWPKPLPDKWITAEVAGNAVDSHDHIWIVTRSRATPENFTDKERRMVREGRAQRSPTVIELAQSGEVLNSWNLSGTPPDNMHGIFVDYQGYVWIAGNGQIAGGPTDSIVQKYDRRGALQRQIGVQHSPDLTNHS
;
A
#
# COMPACT_ATOMS: atom_id res chain seq x y z
N MET A 1 14.36 -45.66 -45.98
CA MET A 1 13.05 -45.85 -46.63
C MET A 1 12.16 -44.71 -46.16
N HIS A 2 11.86 -43.64 -46.88
CA HIS A 2 12.15 -43.22 -48.24
C HIS A 2 12.64 -41.77 -48.18
N ASP A 3 13.72 -41.49 -48.90
CA ASP A 3 14.03 -40.17 -49.42
C ASP A 3 12.98 -39.76 -50.46
N HIS A 4 12.84 -38.44 -50.68
CA HIS A 4 12.80 -37.74 -51.96
C HIS A 4 12.59 -36.26 -51.60
N GLU A 5 13.62 -35.39 -51.66
CA GLU A 5 14.08 -34.69 -52.88
C GLU A 5 12.90 -34.13 -53.68
N GLY A 6 12.79 -32.85 -54.02
CA GLY A 6 13.72 -31.76 -54.22
C GLY A 6 12.88 -30.61 -54.83
N ARG A 7 13.36 -29.55 -55.45
CA ARG A 7 14.66 -28.92 -55.67
C ARG A 7 14.32 -27.72 -56.60
N LEU A 8 14.68 -26.50 -56.17
CA LEU A 8 15.20 -25.37 -56.97
C LEU A 8 14.32 -24.49 -57.91
N LEU A 9 14.55 -23.18 -57.74
CA LEU A 9 14.94 -22.15 -58.75
C LEU A 9 13.94 -21.81 -59.87
N SER A 10 13.88 -20.64 -60.49
CA SER A 10 14.51 -19.32 -60.42
C SER A 10 13.92 -18.52 -61.60
N THR A 11 13.82 -17.19 -61.46
CA THR A 11 13.90 -16.14 -62.51
C THR A 11 12.89 -16.09 -63.67
N GLY A 12 12.29 -14.91 -63.86
CA GLY A 12 11.68 -14.50 -65.13
C GLY A 12 10.96 -13.15 -65.09
N ILE A 13 11.71 -12.05 -65.25
CA ILE A 13 11.18 -10.69 -65.53
C ILE A 13 10.74 -10.62 -67.01
N THR A 14 9.66 -9.90 -67.37
CA THR A 14 9.64 -8.76 -68.34
C THR A 14 8.22 -8.17 -68.56
N ARG A 15 8.22 -6.86 -68.88
CA ARG A 15 7.21 -5.78 -68.86
C ARG A 15 6.24 -5.70 -70.07
N ARG A 16 5.25 -4.77 -69.92
CA ARG A 16 4.52 -3.86 -70.89
C ARG A 16 3.07 -4.27 -71.22
N LYS A 17 2.01 -3.43 -71.22
CA LYS A 17 1.67 -1.97 -71.17
C LYS A 17 0.26 -1.85 -70.51
N VAL A 18 -0.04 -0.97 -69.53
CA VAL A 18 -0.45 0.47 -69.53
C VAL A 18 -1.78 0.80 -70.23
N LEU A 19 -2.57 1.67 -69.54
CA LEU A 19 -3.82 2.43 -69.83
C LEU A 19 -5.14 1.79 -69.29
N GLU A 20 -6.03 2.43 -68.51
CA GLU A 20 -6.08 3.73 -67.81
C GLU A 20 -7.34 3.80 -66.89
N PHE A 21 -7.27 4.71 -65.90
CA PHE A 21 -8.30 5.41 -65.12
C PHE A 21 -9.48 4.70 -64.39
N GLY A 22 -9.45 4.80 -63.06
CA GLY A 22 -10.60 4.73 -62.17
C GLY A 22 -10.23 5.08 -60.72
N ALA A 23 -10.56 6.31 -60.30
CA ALA A 23 -10.24 6.97 -59.03
C ALA A 23 -10.53 6.11 -57.77
N ALA A 24 -9.56 5.94 -56.86
CA ALA A 24 -9.21 6.79 -55.70
C ALA A 24 -9.80 6.28 -54.36
N ALA A 25 -8.97 5.58 -53.61
CA ALA A 25 -9.00 5.57 -52.14
C ALA A 25 -7.54 5.45 -51.66
N ALA A 26 -6.94 6.59 -51.31
CA ALA A 26 -5.58 6.65 -50.81
C ALA A 26 -5.52 6.05 -49.41
N VAL A 27 -4.94 4.86 -49.27
CA VAL A 27 -4.52 4.32 -47.96
C VAL A 27 -3.08 4.75 -47.76
N ALA A 28 -2.88 5.86 -47.03
CA ALA A 28 -1.56 6.23 -46.55
C ALA A 28 -1.15 5.30 -45.39
N PRO A 29 0.07 4.75 -45.35
CA PRO A 29 0.57 4.12 -44.14
C PRO A 29 1.06 5.24 -43.21
N ALA A 30 0.26 5.60 -42.21
CA ALA A 30 0.78 6.35 -41.08
C ALA A 30 1.65 5.39 -40.25
N VAL A 31 2.96 5.43 -40.48
CA VAL A 31 3.95 4.85 -39.56
C VAL A 31 3.85 5.65 -38.28
N THR A 32 3.07 5.16 -37.32
CA THR A 32 3.06 5.70 -35.95
C THR A 32 4.41 5.37 -35.32
N ALA A 33 5.32 6.34 -35.34
CA ALA A 33 6.50 6.26 -34.50
C ALA A 33 6.04 6.21 -33.04
N LEU A 34 6.21 5.05 -32.38
CA LEU A 34 6.23 5.00 -30.92
C LEU A 34 7.45 5.81 -30.48
N ALA A 35 7.27 7.12 -30.28
CA ALA A 35 8.15 7.87 -29.41
C ALA A 35 7.94 7.31 -28.01
N ALA A 36 8.80 6.38 -27.62
CA ALA A 36 8.98 6.01 -26.23
C ALA A 36 9.15 7.33 -25.46
N GLY A 37 8.17 7.65 -24.61
CA GLY A 37 8.27 8.78 -23.70
C GLY A 37 9.48 8.54 -22.82
N VAL A 38 10.60 9.15 -23.16
CA VAL A 38 11.65 9.39 -22.18
C VAL A 38 10.99 10.32 -21.18
N ALA A 39 10.75 9.84 -19.97
CA ALA A 39 10.38 10.70 -18.87
C ALA A 39 11.59 11.62 -18.66
N ASN A 40 11.56 12.80 -19.27
CA ASN A 40 12.41 13.89 -18.86
C ASN A 40 11.96 14.25 -17.45
N ALA A 41 12.62 13.68 -16.45
CA ALA A 41 12.60 14.23 -15.12
C ALA A 41 13.40 15.54 -15.17
N ASP A 42 12.77 16.60 -15.68
CA ASP A 42 13.25 17.95 -15.45
C ASP A 42 13.11 18.22 -13.95
N ASP A 43 14.21 18.01 -13.25
CA ASP A 43 14.39 18.18 -11.80
C ASP A 43 14.52 19.68 -11.45
N GLU A 44 13.55 20.49 -11.87
CA GLU A 44 13.43 21.91 -11.53
C GLU A 44 11.97 22.32 -11.20
N ASP A 45 11.23 21.49 -10.46
CA ASP A 45 10.04 21.98 -9.76
C ASP A 45 10.38 22.49 -8.36
N LYS A 46 11.01 23.68 -8.29
CA LYS A 46 11.17 24.44 -7.03
C LYS A 46 9.83 24.88 -6.41
N SER A 47 8.68 24.54 -7.01
CA SER A 47 7.33 24.92 -6.56
C SER A 47 6.64 23.89 -5.67
N ARG A 48 7.08 22.62 -5.62
CA ARG A 48 6.64 21.65 -4.59
C ARG A 48 7.42 21.83 -3.30
N ARG A 49 7.35 23.04 -2.74
CA ARG A 49 7.88 23.28 -1.40
C ARG A 49 6.94 22.67 -0.38
N LEU A 50 7.35 21.58 0.24
CA LEU A 50 6.67 21.05 1.42
C LEU A 50 6.60 22.14 2.50
N ARG A 51 5.43 22.25 3.13
CA ARG A 51 5.16 23.15 4.25
C ARG A 51 4.65 22.30 5.39
N VAL A 52 5.14 22.60 6.59
CA VAL A 52 4.60 22.01 7.81
C VAL A 52 3.27 22.70 8.08
N ASP A 53 2.21 21.91 8.26
CA ASP A 53 0.96 22.38 8.85
C ASP A 53 0.98 22.05 10.35
N PRO A 54 1.23 23.03 11.24
CA PRO A 54 1.24 22.80 12.68
C PRO A 54 -0.16 22.59 13.27
N SER A 55 -1.22 22.83 12.50
CA SER A 55 -2.62 22.64 12.92
C SER A 55 -3.16 21.24 12.61
N TRP A 56 -2.32 20.39 12.00
CA TRP A 56 -2.65 19.01 11.65
C TRP A 56 -1.82 18.00 12.47
N PRO A 57 -2.44 16.89 12.94
CA PRO A 57 -3.87 16.61 12.91
C PRO A 57 -4.66 17.52 13.88
N LYS A 58 -5.99 17.48 13.82
CA LYS A 58 -6.81 18.17 14.84
C LYS A 58 -6.56 17.54 16.22
N PRO A 59 -6.81 18.27 17.32
CA PRO A 59 -6.71 17.70 18.65
C PRO A 59 -7.51 16.40 18.75
N LEU A 60 -6.86 15.32 19.21
CA LEU A 60 -7.52 14.04 19.38
C LEU A 60 -8.60 14.14 20.48
N PRO A 61 -9.72 13.40 20.34
CA PRO A 61 -10.81 13.42 21.31
C PRO A 61 -10.35 12.87 22.67
N ASP A 62 -11.11 13.19 23.72
CA ASP A 62 -10.92 12.70 25.09
C ASP A 62 -9.48 12.81 25.64
N LYS A 63 -8.71 13.80 25.17
CA LYS A 63 -7.29 13.99 25.55
C LYS A 63 -6.46 12.74 25.28
N TRP A 64 -6.72 12.10 24.13
CA TRP A 64 -5.97 10.91 23.74
C TRP A 64 -4.49 11.19 23.56
N ILE A 65 -3.69 10.24 24.02
CA ILE A 65 -2.26 10.12 23.73
C ILE A 65 -2.01 8.74 23.12
N THR A 66 -1.15 8.68 22.11
CA THR A 66 -0.98 7.52 21.23
C THR A 66 0.20 6.62 21.60
N ALA A 67 1.09 7.07 22.49
CA ALA A 67 2.45 6.55 22.55
C ALA A 67 3.10 6.59 21.15
N GLU A 68 3.91 5.59 20.83
CA GLU A 68 4.45 5.39 19.49
C GLU A 68 3.35 5.11 18.45
N VAL A 69 3.44 5.77 17.31
CA VAL A 69 2.70 5.41 16.10
C VAL A 69 3.54 4.37 15.36
N ALA A 70 3.09 3.12 15.38
CA ALA A 70 3.80 1.98 14.80
C ALA A 70 3.76 1.97 13.27
N GLY A 71 2.70 2.51 12.67
CA GLY A 71 2.54 2.56 11.22
C GLY A 71 1.42 3.48 10.80
N ASN A 72 1.45 3.87 9.53
CA ASN A 72 0.40 4.66 8.90
C ASN A 72 0.10 4.17 7.47
N ALA A 73 -1.10 4.45 6.99
CA ALA A 73 -1.55 4.18 5.62
C ALA A 73 -2.53 5.27 5.15
N VAL A 74 -2.72 5.38 3.84
CA VAL A 74 -3.75 6.24 3.24
C VAL A 74 -4.64 5.36 2.37
N ASP A 75 -5.96 5.47 2.53
CA ASP A 75 -6.92 4.69 1.75
C ASP A 75 -7.41 5.42 0.48
N SER A 76 -8.32 4.80 -0.28
CA SER A 76 -8.84 5.36 -1.53
C SER A 76 -9.76 6.58 -1.36
N HIS A 77 -10.04 7.02 -0.13
CA HIS A 77 -10.83 8.20 0.19
C HIS A 77 -9.98 9.32 0.79
N ASP A 78 -8.65 9.23 0.67
CA ASP A 78 -7.69 10.13 1.30
C ASP A 78 -7.80 10.16 2.84
N HIS A 79 -8.33 9.10 3.46
CA HIS A 79 -8.30 8.96 4.91
C HIS A 79 -6.95 8.41 5.35
N ILE A 80 -6.40 8.99 6.41
CA ILE A 80 -5.14 8.59 7.02
C ILE A 80 -5.44 7.62 8.16
N TRP A 81 -4.87 6.42 8.09
CA TRP A 81 -4.99 5.41 9.11
C TRP A 81 -3.69 5.34 9.90
N ILE A 82 -3.78 5.30 11.22
CA ILE A 82 -2.62 5.06 12.09
C ILE A 82 -2.87 3.88 13.01
N VAL A 83 -1.83 3.09 13.24
CA VAL A 83 -1.80 2.07 14.29
C VAL A 83 -0.85 2.53 15.40
N THR A 84 -1.36 2.54 16.64
CA THR A 84 -0.68 3.07 17.81
C THR A 84 -0.38 1.96 18.80
N ARG A 85 0.75 2.10 19.51
CA ARG A 85 1.21 1.14 20.52
C ARG A 85 0.65 1.40 21.92
N SER A 86 -0.26 2.36 22.04
CA SER A 86 -0.90 2.83 23.27
C SER A 86 -1.46 1.73 24.18
N ARG A 87 -2.12 0.72 23.60
CA ARG A 87 -2.78 -0.35 24.36
C ARG A 87 -2.08 -1.71 24.28
N ALA A 88 -1.54 -2.06 23.12
CA ALA A 88 -0.85 -3.33 22.90
C ALA A 88 0.47 -3.42 23.69
N THR A 89 1.19 -2.30 23.80
CA THR A 89 2.50 -2.20 24.48
C THR A 89 2.53 -0.98 25.40
N PRO A 90 1.81 -1.01 26.54
CA PRO A 90 1.72 0.09 27.51
C PRO A 90 3.06 0.70 27.96
N GLU A 91 4.13 -0.08 27.91
CA GLU A 91 5.50 0.27 28.25
C GLU A 91 6.10 1.31 27.31
N ASN A 92 5.58 1.46 26.08
CA ASN A 92 6.02 2.46 25.10
C ASN A 92 5.62 3.89 25.48
N PHE A 93 4.78 4.06 26.51
CA PHE A 93 4.61 5.38 27.13
C PHE A 93 5.80 5.74 28.00
N THR A 94 6.29 6.97 27.91
CA THR A 94 7.23 7.54 28.88
C THR A 94 6.64 7.56 30.30
N ASP A 95 7.48 7.68 31.32
CA ASP A 95 7.01 7.85 32.71
C ASP A 95 6.07 9.04 32.89
N LYS A 96 6.31 10.12 32.13
CA LYS A 96 5.47 11.31 32.11
C LYS A 96 4.08 10.97 31.59
N GLU A 97 3.98 10.30 30.45
CA GLU A 97 2.70 9.94 29.84
C GLU A 97 1.93 8.92 30.70
N ARG A 98 2.62 7.91 31.24
CA ARG A 98 2.02 6.95 32.19
C ARG A 98 1.44 7.66 33.42
N ARG A 99 2.16 8.65 33.95
CA ARG A 99 1.68 9.49 35.06
C ARG A 99 0.45 10.31 34.66
N MET A 100 0.45 10.94 33.50
CA MET A 100 -0.69 11.71 32.99
C MET A 100 -1.96 10.86 32.89
N VAL A 101 -1.84 9.62 32.39
CA VAL A 101 -2.97 8.68 32.33
C VAL A 101 -3.46 8.30 33.72
N ARG A 102 -2.55 7.95 34.64
CA ARG A 102 -2.89 7.61 36.04
C ARG A 102 -3.57 8.76 36.79
N GLU A 103 -3.18 10.00 36.51
CA GLU A 103 -3.76 11.21 37.10
C GLU A 103 -5.07 11.64 36.42
N GLY A 104 -5.56 10.91 35.41
CA GLY A 104 -6.78 11.26 34.66
C GLY A 104 -6.63 12.50 33.77
N ARG A 105 -5.39 12.90 33.45
CA ARG A 105 -5.07 14.09 32.65
C ARG A 105 -4.96 13.78 31.15
N ALA A 106 -4.83 12.51 30.80
CA ALA A 106 -4.82 12.00 29.44
C ALA A 106 -5.47 10.61 29.41
N GLN A 107 -5.92 10.21 28.22
CA GLN A 107 -6.46 8.88 28.00
C GLN A 107 -5.62 8.17 26.94
N ARG A 108 -5.45 6.86 27.09
CA ARG A 108 -4.84 6.05 26.03
C ARG A 108 -5.77 6.03 24.83
N SER A 109 -5.26 6.38 23.65
CA SER A 109 -6.00 6.24 22.40
C SER A 109 -6.46 4.79 22.15
N PRO A 110 -7.45 4.59 21.27
CA PRO A 110 -7.64 3.32 20.60
C PRO A 110 -6.39 2.91 19.80
N THR A 111 -6.31 1.62 19.48
CA THR A 111 -5.16 1.03 18.80
C THR A 111 -5.09 1.47 17.34
N VAL A 112 -6.25 1.56 16.67
CA VAL A 112 -6.36 2.05 15.29
C VAL A 112 -7.20 3.32 15.27
N ILE A 113 -6.73 4.32 14.56
CA ILE A 113 -7.44 5.60 14.34
C ILE A 113 -7.47 5.88 12.85
N GLU A 114 -8.66 6.20 12.34
CA GLU A 114 -8.91 6.72 11.00
C GLU A 114 -9.11 8.24 11.11
N LEU A 115 -8.34 8.99 10.34
CA LEU A 115 -8.37 10.44 10.28
C LEU A 115 -8.81 10.88 8.89
N ALA A 116 -9.64 11.91 8.80
CA ALA A 116 -9.85 12.64 7.57
C ALA A 116 -8.55 13.34 7.14
N GLN A 117 -8.45 13.71 5.87
CA GLN A 117 -7.36 14.56 5.39
C GLN A 117 -7.24 15.88 6.18
N SER A 118 -8.36 16.42 6.67
CA SER A 118 -8.41 17.61 7.54
C SER A 118 -7.81 17.38 8.95
N GLY A 119 -7.53 16.13 9.32
CA GLY A 119 -6.98 15.73 10.62
C GLY A 119 -8.04 15.40 11.68
N GLU A 120 -9.33 15.39 11.32
CA GLU A 120 -10.43 15.00 12.21
C GLU A 120 -10.49 13.48 12.37
N VAL A 121 -10.81 12.97 13.56
CA VAL A 121 -11.03 11.54 13.79
C VAL A 121 -12.37 11.14 13.18
N LEU A 122 -12.34 10.20 12.24
CA LEU A 122 -13.53 9.64 11.59
C LEU A 122 -14.01 8.36 12.27
N ASN A 123 -13.07 7.55 12.76
CA ASN A 123 -13.34 6.24 13.33
C ASN A 123 -12.14 5.78 14.15
N SER A 124 -12.37 4.88 15.09
CA SER A 124 -11.31 4.32 15.93
C SER A 124 -11.75 3.03 16.59
N TRP A 125 -10.84 2.09 16.76
CA TRP A 125 -11.13 0.80 17.38
C TRP A 125 -9.88 0.16 17.99
N ASN A 126 -10.08 -0.89 18.77
CA ASN A 126 -9.01 -1.68 19.35
C ASN A 126 -8.94 -3.04 18.68
N LEU A 127 -7.74 -3.62 18.66
CA LEU A 127 -7.55 -4.99 18.21
C LEU A 127 -8.24 -5.95 19.19
N SER A 128 -8.76 -7.03 18.64
CA SER A 128 -9.39 -8.13 19.38
C SER A 128 -8.68 -9.45 19.08
N GLY A 129 -8.92 -10.47 19.91
CA GLY A 129 -8.25 -11.76 19.79
C GLY A 129 -6.77 -11.70 20.16
N THR A 130 -5.93 -12.31 19.34
CA THR A 130 -4.47 -12.40 19.52
C THR A 130 -3.79 -11.61 18.39
N PRO A 131 -3.61 -10.29 18.53
CA PRO A 131 -2.98 -9.47 17.50
C PRO A 131 -1.47 -9.72 17.36
N PRO A 132 -0.79 -9.15 16.35
CA PRO A 132 0.66 -9.10 16.38
C PRO A 132 1.16 -8.46 17.67
N ASP A 133 2.14 -9.08 18.33
CA ASP A 133 2.65 -8.60 19.63
C ASP A 133 3.44 -7.29 19.46
N ASN A 134 4.19 -7.18 18.34
CA ASN A 134 4.96 -5.98 18.01
C ASN A 134 4.49 -5.37 16.68
N MET A 135 3.29 -4.81 16.68
CA MET A 135 2.69 -4.16 15.51
C MET A 135 3.63 -3.13 14.89
N HIS A 136 3.72 -3.12 13.56
CA HIS A 136 4.62 -2.24 12.81
C HIS A 136 4.11 -1.91 11.40
N GLY A 137 3.27 -2.76 10.81
CA GLY A 137 2.67 -2.52 9.49
C GLY A 137 1.19 -2.23 9.59
N ILE A 138 0.72 -1.27 8.79
CA ILE A 138 -0.70 -1.09 8.46
C ILE A 138 -0.83 -0.87 6.96
N PHE A 139 -1.87 -1.45 6.36
CA PHE A 139 -2.24 -1.25 4.96
C PHE A 139 -3.77 -1.26 4.84
N VAL A 140 -4.34 -0.44 3.97
CA VAL A 140 -5.77 -0.47 3.67
C VAL A 140 -5.94 -0.87 2.21
N ASP A 141 -6.64 -1.99 1.98
CA ASP A 141 -6.86 -2.49 0.63
C ASP A 141 -7.98 -1.73 -0.10
N TYR A 142 -8.08 -1.95 -1.42
CA TYR A 142 -9.07 -1.28 -2.27
C TYR A 142 -10.53 -1.61 -1.92
N GLN A 143 -10.77 -2.63 -1.10
CA GLN A 143 -12.10 -2.99 -0.61
C GLN A 143 -12.40 -2.34 0.75
N GLY A 144 -11.46 -1.56 1.30
CA GLY A 144 -11.60 -0.88 2.59
C GLY A 144 -11.30 -1.76 3.79
N TYR A 145 -10.64 -2.90 3.63
CA TYR A 145 -10.17 -3.70 4.77
C TYR A 145 -8.82 -3.23 5.25
N VAL A 146 -8.63 -3.27 6.56
CA VAL A 146 -7.42 -2.84 7.25
C VAL A 146 -6.59 -4.06 7.60
N TRP A 147 -5.35 -4.09 7.11
CA TRP A 147 -4.37 -5.13 7.35
C TRP A 147 -3.33 -4.64 8.35
N ILE A 148 -3.04 -5.44 9.37
CA ILE A 148 -2.07 -5.12 10.42
C ILE A 148 -1.06 -6.27 10.55
N ALA A 149 0.22 -5.91 10.62
CA ALA A 149 1.33 -6.86 10.71
C ALA A 149 2.31 -6.47 11.83
N GLY A 150 2.96 -7.49 12.41
CA GLY A 150 4.07 -7.33 13.35
C GLY A 150 5.43 -7.18 12.64
N ASN A 151 6.46 -6.75 13.36
CA ASN A 151 7.84 -6.69 12.82
C ASN A 151 8.68 -7.95 13.09
N GLY A 152 8.08 -9.03 13.57
CA GLY A 152 8.76 -10.30 13.83
C GLY A 152 9.79 -10.30 14.96
N GLN A 153 10.15 -9.18 15.59
CA GLN A 153 11.17 -9.14 16.64
C GLN A 153 10.54 -8.90 18.02
N ILE A 154 10.58 -9.91 18.88
CA ILE A 154 10.43 -9.78 20.33
C ILE A 154 11.82 -9.97 20.94
N ALA A 155 12.27 -9.10 21.84
CA ALA A 155 13.58 -9.26 22.47
C ALA A 155 13.63 -10.58 23.27
N GLY A 156 14.44 -11.55 22.82
CA GLY A 156 14.64 -12.84 23.47
C GLY A 156 13.51 -13.87 23.29
N GLY A 157 12.55 -13.61 22.39
CA GLY A 157 11.40 -14.48 22.14
C GLY A 157 11.28 -14.95 20.68
N PRO A 158 10.38 -15.90 20.39
CA PRO A 158 10.10 -16.35 19.03
C PRO A 158 9.51 -15.22 18.17
N THR A 159 9.78 -15.28 16.87
CA THR A 159 9.39 -14.22 15.95
C THR A 159 7.90 -14.20 15.67
N ASP A 160 7.30 -13.01 15.70
CA ASP A 160 5.90 -12.83 15.36
C ASP A 160 5.68 -12.92 13.84
N SER A 161 5.00 -13.96 13.37
CA SER A 161 4.74 -14.22 11.94
C SER A 161 3.25 -14.20 11.66
N ILE A 162 2.57 -13.13 12.10
CA ILE A 162 1.12 -12.97 11.99
C ILE A 162 0.73 -11.72 11.21
N VAL A 163 -0.27 -11.85 10.35
CA VAL A 163 -0.93 -10.75 9.66
C VAL A 163 -2.44 -10.91 9.84
N GLN A 164 -3.12 -9.83 10.21
CA GLN A 164 -4.56 -9.84 10.42
C GLN A 164 -5.26 -8.82 9.54
N LYS A 165 -6.43 -9.21 9.03
CA LYS A 165 -7.34 -8.40 8.21
C LYS A 165 -8.58 -8.07 9.03
N TYR A 166 -8.95 -6.80 9.08
CA TYR A 166 -10.12 -6.28 9.76
C TYR A 166 -11.04 -5.56 8.78
N ASP A 167 -12.33 -5.56 9.04
CA ASP A 167 -13.23 -4.59 8.40
C ASP A 167 -12.96 -3.17 8.96
N ARG A 168 -13.56 -2.16 8.32
CA ARG A 168 -13.41 -0.76 8.73
C ARG A 168 -13.80 -0.53 10.20
N ARG A 169 -14.68 -1.36 10.78
CA ARG A 169 -15.18 -1.24 12.16
C ARG A 169 -14.31 -1.99 13.18
N GLY A 170 -13.25 -2.68 12.74
CA GLY A 170 -12.34 -3.43 13.60
C GLY A 170 -12.76 -4.87 13.86
N ALA A 171 -13.73 -5.42 13.12
CA ALA A 171 -14.07 -6.84 13.23
C ALA A 171 -13.06 -7.69 12.44
N LEU A 172 -12.44 -8.67 13.11
CA LEU A 172 -11.46 -9.58 12.51
C LEU A 172 -12.13 -10.43 11.42
N GLN A 173 -11.56 -10.37 10.21
CA GLN A 173 -12.05 -11.10 9.03
C GLN A 173 -11.14 -12.27 8.67
N ARG A 174 -9.83 -12.11 8.88
CA ARG A 174 -8.84 -13.13 8.54
C ARG A 174 -7.60 -12.97 9.38
N GLN A 175 -6.97 -14.10 9.68
CA GLN A 175 -5.61 -14.18 10.18
C GLN A 175 -4.79 -15.09 9.25
N ILE A 176 -3.52 -14.71 9.04
CA ILE A 176 -2.51 -15.51 8.38
C ILE A 176 -1.36 -15.66 9.37
N GLY A 177 -0.88 -16.89 9.56
CA GLY A 177 0.13 -17.22 10.55
C GLY A 177 -0.39 -17.25 12.00
N VAL A 178 0.53 -17.45 12.93
CA VAL A 178 0.24 -17.59 14.36
C VAL A 178 1.26 -16.77 15.14
N GLN A 179 0.78 -16.00 16.13
CA GLN A 179 1.64 -15.24 17.02
C GLN A 179 2.68 -16.16 17.67
N HIS A 180 3.94 -15.73 17.74
CA HIS A 180 5.05 -16.50 18.32
C HIS A 180 5.40 -17.83 17.64
N SER A 181 4.86 -18.10 16.45
CA SER A 181 5.19 -19.31 15.69
C SER A 181 5.61 -18.91 14.29
N PRO A 182 6.88 -19.16 13.90
CA PRO A 182 7.28 -18.94 12.53
C PRO A 182 6.49 -19.88 11.62
N ASP A 183 5.94 -19.34 10.54
CA ASP A 183 5.38 -20.17 9.47
C ASP A 183 6.53 -20.74 8.64
N LEU A 184 6.82 -22.02 8.86
CA LEU A 184 7.87 -22.76 8.14
C LEU A 184 7.29 -23.54 6.95
N THR A 185 6.00 -23.39 6.65
CA THR A 185 5.37 -24.13 5.55
C THR A 185 5.48 -23.34 4.26
N ASN A 186 6.03 -23.99 3.21
CA ASN A 186 6.15 -23.38 1.90
C ASN A 186 4.76 -23.37 1.24
N HIS A 187 4.11 -22.21 1.23
CA HIS A 187 2.85 -21.99 0.52
C HIS A 187 3.14 -21.63 -0.95
N SER A 188 3.40 -22.66 -1.76
CA SER A 188 3.52 -22.55 -3.23
C SER A 188 2.17 -22.51 -3.92
#